data_AF-A0A524LM25-F1
#
_entry.id   AF-A0A524LM25-F1
#
_cell.length_a   1.000
_cell.length_b   1.000
_cell.length_c   1.000
_cell.angle_alpha   90.00
_cell.angle_beta   90.00
_cell.angle_gamma   90.00
#
_symmetry.space_group_name_H-M   'P 1'
#
loop_
_entity.id
_entity.type
_entity.pdbx_description
1 polymer ?
#
loop_
_entity_poly.entity_id
_entity_poly.type
_entity_poly.pdbx_seq_one_letter_code
_entity_poly.pdbx_strand_id
1 'polypeptide(L)'
;MTVVKGVVREVGKSRTTRVSAQRWYGSTEIVIQDESTKKTYTVRISANTMDKCRFLPRVGVPVIVHGYVEEDEYGLSDFMITRVTDIKREGEGIKRVYKLD
;
A
#
# COMPACT_ATOMS: atom_id res chain seq x y z
N MET A 1 -11.53 -8.02 -6.42
CA MET A 1 -10.84 -7.01 -5.58
C MET A 1 -10.74 -7.58 -4.18
N THR A 2 -9.52 -7.65 -3.65
CA THR A 2 -9.16 -8.34 -2.41
C THR A 2 -8.70 -7.33 -1.37
N VAL A 3 -8.91 -7.64 -0.09
CA VAL A 3 -8.46 -6.84 1.03
C VAL A 3 -7.32 -7.58 1.73
N VAL A 4 -6.17 -6.92 1.85
CA VAL A 4 -5.02 -7.47 2.58
C VAL A 4 -4.73 -6.57 3.78
N LYS A 5 -4.51 -7.18 4.93
CA LYS A 5 -4.14 -6.49 6.16
C LYS A 5 -2.74 -6.91 6.57
N GLY A 6 -1.96 -5.99 7.09
CA GLY A 6 -0.64 -6.33 7.61
C GLY A 6 0.18 -5.11 7.98
N VAL A 7 1.41 -5.36 8.38
CA VAL A 7 2.35 -4.32 8.81
C VAL A 7 3.35 -4.04 7.69
N VAL A 8 3.60 -2.77 7.40
CA VAL A 8 4.63 -2.36 6.44
C VAL A 8 6.00 -2.74 7.01
N ARG A 9 6.68 -3.67 6.34
CA ARG A 9 8.04 -4.12 6.69
C ARG A 9 9.12 -3.32 6.00
N GLU A 10 8.88 -3.00 4.73
CA GLU A 10 9.84 -2.30 3.91
C GLU A 10 9.13 -1.25 3.05
N VAL A 11 9.81 -0.14 2.83
CA VAL A 11 9.40 0.89 1.87
C VAL A 11 10.50 0.97 0.82
N GLY A 12 10.20 0.49 -0.38
CA GLY A 12 11.10 0.51 -1.52
C GLY A 12 11.29 1.90 -2.10
N LYS A 13 12.16 2.01 -3.10
CA LYS A 13 12.39 3.27 -3.81
C LYS A 13 11.16 3.67 -4.61
N SER A 14 10.80 4.96 -4.52
CA SER A 14 9.80 5.53 -5.41
C SER A 14 10.39 5.63 -6.82
N ARG A 15 9.64 5.19 -7.83
CA ARG A 15 10.02 5.24 -9.24
C ARG A 15 9.10 6.20 -9.97
N THR A 16 9.65 6.99 -10.88
CA THR A 16 8.86 7.86 -11.76
C THR A 16 9.08 7.39 -13.19
N THR A 17 8.01 6.93 -13.83
CA THR A 17 8.04 6.45 -15.22
C THR A 17 7.41 7.50 -16.13
N ARG A 18 8.10 7.86 -17.20
CA ARG A 18 7.55 8.74 -18.25
C ARG A 18 6.62 7.93 -19.14
N VAL A 19 5.34 8.30 -19.18
CA VAL A 19 4.31 7.62 -19.99
C VAL A 19 4.12 8.33 -21.34
N SER A 20 4.33 9.64 -21.39
CA SER A 20 4.29 10.43 -22.63
C SER A 20 5.16 11.68 -22.54
N ALA A 21 5.19 12.48 -23.60
CA ALA A 21 5.93 13.73 -23.64
C ALA A 21 5.62 14.65 -22.44
N GLN A 22 4.37 14.66 -21.97
CA GLN A 22 3.87 15.54 -20.90
C GLN A 22 3.34 14.81 -19.65
N ARG A 23 3.33 13.47 -19.63
CA ARG A 23 2.79 12.70 -18.48
C ARG A 23 3.86 11.82 -17.85
N TRP A 24 4.02 12.01 -16.55
CA TRP A 24 4.87 11.20 -15.66
C TRP A 24 3.98 10.48 -14.67
N TYR A 25 4.34 9.25 -14.33
CA TYR A 25 3.63 8.42 -13.38
C TYR A 25 4.57 7.97 -12.28
N GLY A 26 4.29 8.38 -11.05
CA GLY A 26 5.03 7.92 -9.87
C GLY A 26 4.41 6.65 -9.31
N SER A 27 5.25 5.72 -8.86
CA SER A 27 4.83 4.56 -8.08
C SER A 27 5.85 4.23 -7.01
N THR A 28 5.37 3.77 -5.86
CA THR A 28 6.20 3.32 -4.74
C THR A 28 5.84 1.89 -4.41
N GLU A 29 6.85 1.05 -4.24
CA GLU A 29 6.68 -0.33 -3.81
C GLU A 29 6.86 -0.39 -2.29
N ILE A 30 5.96 -1.09 -1.61
CA ILE A 30 6.09 -1.39 -0.19
C ILE A 30 5.92 -2.89 0.02
N VAL A 31 6.54 -3.43 1.05
CA VAL A 31 6.33 -4.82 1.46
C VAL A 31 5.50 -4.82 2.73
N ILE A 32 4.39 -5.54 2.68
CA ILE A 32 3.48 -5.73 3.81
C ILE A 32 3.57 -7.18 4.26
N GLN A 33 3.63 -7.42 5.55
CA GLN A 33 3.52 -8.76 6.10
C GLN A 33 2.20 -8.91 6.86
N ASP A 34 1.46 -9.95 6.52
CA ASP A 34 0.30 -10.38 7.31
C ASP A 34 0.78 -11.03 8.61
N GLU A 35 0.30 -10.55 9.75
CA GLU A 35 0.77 -11.03 11.06
C GLU A 35 0.32 -12.45 11.39
N SER A 36 -0.83 -12.88 10.84
CA SER A 36 -1.46 -14.17 11.11
C SER A 36 -0.83 -15.28 10.28
N THR A 37 -0.65 -15.03 8.98
CA THR A 37 -0.13 -16.01 8.03
C THR A 37 1.37 -15.93 7.84
N LYS A 38 2.02 -14.86 8.34
CA LYS A 38 3.44 -14.51 8.12
C LYS A 38 3.84 -14.29 6.66
N LYS A 39 2.89 -14.36 5.73
CA LYS A 39 3.08 -14.15 4.29
C LYS A 39 3.39 -12.70 3.99
N THR A 40 4.18 -12.51 2.95
CA THR A 40 4.63 -11.20 2.49
C THR A 40 3.97 -10.82 1.17
N TYR A 41 3.60 -9.55 1.07
CA TYR A 41 2.87 -8.97 -0.04
C TYR A 41 3.62 -7.74 -0.53
N THR A 42 4.15 -7.77 -1.74
CA THR A 42 4.69 -6.58 -2.40
C THR A 42 3.54 -5.77 -3.00
N VAL A 43 3.38 -4.54 -2.56
CA VAL A 43 2.30 -3.65 -2.99
C VAL A 43 2.88 -2.51 -3.79
N ARG A 44 2.46 -2.39 -5.06
CA ARG A 44 2.81 -1.25 -5.90
C ARG A 44 1.72 -0.18 -5.80
N ILE A 45 2.02 0.92 -5.13
CA ILE A 45 1.10 2.03 -4.91
C ILE A 45 1.41 3.14 -5.92
N SER A 46 0.37 3.63 -6.59
CA SER A 46 0.53 4.77 -7.49
C SER A 46 0.57 6.10 -6.75
N ALA A 47 1.24 7.10 -7.32
CA ALA A 47 1.24 8.47 -6.79
C ALA A 47 -0.18 9.02 -6.63
N ASN A 48 -1.07 8.74 -7.59
CA ASN A 48 -2.48 9.13 -7.52
C ASN A 48 -3.21 8.48 -6.34
N THR A 49 -2.92 7.19 -6.07
CA THR A 49 -3.50 6.48 -4.93
C THR A 49 -2.96 7.03 -3.61
N MET A 50 -1.65 7.30 -3.52
CA MET A 50 -1.03 7.90 -2.33
C MET A 50 -1.62 9.28 -2.02
N ASP A 51 -1.80 10.13 -3.04
CA ASP A 51 -2.38 11.45 -2.90
C ASP A 51 -3.86 11.38 -2.50
N LYS A 52 -4.65 10.55 -3.21
CA LYS A 52 -6.08 10.33 -2.92
C LYS A 52 -6.31 9.84 -1.48
N CYS A 53 -5.51 8.89 -1.02
CA CYS A 53 -5.64 8.31 0.32
C CYS A 53 -4.86 9.10 1.39
N ARG A 54 -4.17 10.19 1.03
CA ARG A 54 -3.23 10.94 1.89
C ARG A 54 -2.26 10.03 2.65
N PHE A 55 -1.86 8.94 1.99
CA PHE A 55 -1.09 7.88 2.61
C PHE A 55 0.40 8.07 2.28
N LEU A 56 1.20 8.21 3.34
CA LEU A 56 2.65 8.18 3.26
C LEU A 56 3.15 6.87 3.85
N PRO A 57 3.79 5.99 3.05
CA PRO A 57 4.29 4.71 3.51
C PRO A 57 5.40 4.89 4.54
N ARG A 58 5.28 4.19 5.66
CA ARG A 58 6.28 4.16 6.74
C ARG A 58 6.38 2.74 7.28
N VAL A 59 7.60 2.31 7.59
CA VAL A 59 7.86 1.00 8.21
C VAL A 59 7.22 0.94 9.60
N GLY A 60 6.70 -0.24 9.97
CA GLY A 60 6.08 -0.52 11.26
C GLY A 60 4.62 -0.08 11.37
N VAL A 61 4.04 0.51 10.32
CA VAL A 61 2.64 0.96 10.35
C VAL A 61 1.72 -0.19 9.91
N PRO A 62 0.69 -0.54 10.69
CA PRO A 62 -0.34 -1.48 10.26
C PRO A 62 -1.25 -0.80 9.23
N VAL A 63 -1.51 -1.48 8.13
CA VAL A 63 -2.24 -0.97 6.98
C VAL A 63 -3.24 -1.98 6.45
N ILE A 64 -4.28 -1.46 5.80
CA ILE A 64 -5.29 -2.21 5.08
C ILE A 64 -5.24 -1.75 3.63
N VAL A 65 -4.99 -2.69 2.71
CA VAL A 65 -4.83 -2.44 1.28
C VAL A 65 -5.96 -3.10 0.52
N HIS A 66 -6.58 -2.34 -0.38
CA HIS A 66 -7.56 -2.83 -1.33
C HIS A 66 -6.94 -2.87 -2.73
N GLY A 67 -6.84 -4.05 -3.32
CA GLY A 67 -6.19 -4.25 -4.62
C GLY A 67 -6.49 -5.61 -5.24
N TYR A 68 -5.77 -5.93 -6.31
CA TYR A 68 -5.80 -7.26 -6.92
C TYR A 68 -4.54 -8.01 -6.50
N VAL A 69 -4.71 -9.23 -5.98
CA VAL A 69 -3.60 -10.08 -5.58
C VAL A 69 -3.26 -10.98 -6.76
N GLU A 70 -2.00 -10.95 -7.16
CA GLU A 70 -1.40 -11.77 -8.21
C GLU A 70 -0.24 -12.57 -7.58
N GLU A 71 0.03 -13.77 -8.10
CA GLU A 71 1.22 -14.52 -7.70
C GLU A 71 2.46 -13.80 -8.22
N ASP A 72 3.46 -13.61 -7.36
CA ASP A 72 4.66 -12.88 -7.73
C ASP A 72 5.64 -13.83 -8.44
N GLU A 73 5.55 -13.94 -9.77
CA GLU A 73 6.43 -14.81 -10.56
C GLU A 73 7.91 -14.35 -10.57
N TYR A 74 8.21 -13.12 -10.10
CA TYR A 74 9.54 -12.51 -10.26
C TYR A 74 10.10 -11.77 -9.03
N GLY A 75 9.41 -11.75 -7.89
CA GLY A 75 9.81 -10.99 -6.69
C GLY A 75 10.14 -11.85 -5.46
N LEU A 76 10.83 -11.24 -4.49
CA LEU A 76 11.22 -11.84 -3.20
C LEU A 76 10.03 -12.04 -2.22
N SER A 77 8.78 -11.91 -2.69
CA SER A 77 7.55 -11.97 -1.88
C SER A 77 6.65 -13.11 -2.30
N ASP A 78 5.77 -13.55 -1.41
CA ASP A 78 4.80 -14.62 -1.73
C ASP A 78 3.75 -14.17 -2.75
N PHE A 79 3.37 -12.88 -2.70
CA PHE A 79 2.31 -12.32 -3.53
C PHE A 79 2.60 -10.86 -3.92
N MET A 80 2.06 -10.44 -5.06
CA MET A 80 2.07 -9.05 -5.51
C MET A 80 0.65 -8.47 -5.47
N ILE A 81 0.50 -7.26 -4.92
CA ILE A 81 -0.75 -6.50 -4.97
C ILE A 81 -0.61 -5.40 -6.01
N THR A 82 -1.40 -5.50 -7.06
CA THR A 82 -1.49 -4.52 -8.14
C THR A 82 -2.84 -3.79 -8.12
N ARG A 83 -2.93 -2.72 -8.92
CA ARG A 83 -4.15 -1.90 -9.07
C ARG A 83 -4.75 -1.50 -7.72
N VAL A 84 -3.91 -0.98 -6.82
CA VAL A 84 -4.32 -0.52 -5.49
C VAL A 84 -5.29 0.65 -5.62
N THR A 85 -6.51 0.44 -5.16
CA THR A 85 -7.60 1.44 -5.24
C THR A 85 -7.72 2.27 -3.98
N ASP A 86 -7.37 1.68 -2.82
CA ASP A 86 -7.42 2.31 -1.52
C ASP A 86 -6.37 1.70 -0.58
N ILE A 87 -5.73 2.55 0.21
CA ILE A 87 -4.81 2.14 1.28
C ILE A 87 -5.03 3.05 2.49
N LYS A 88 -5.20 2.44 3.66
CA LYS A 88 -5.44 3.15 4.91
C LYS A 88 -4.66 2.52 6.05
N ARG A 89 -4.35 3.29 7.07
CA ARG A 89 -3.78 2.75 8.30
C ARG A 89 -4.87 2.00 9.08
N GLU A 90 -4.48 0.92 9.75
CA GLU A 90 -5.40 0.26 10.66
C GLU A 90 -5.76 1.23 11.81
N GLY A 91 -7.06 1.48 12.01
CA GLY A 91 -7.57 2.50 12.94
C GLY A 91 -7.85 3.87 12.32
N GLU A 92 -7.48 4.09 11.05
CA GLU A 92 -7.82 5.31 10.28
C GLU A 92 -9.32 5.30 9.94
N GLY A 93 -10.12 5.91 10.81
CA GLY A 93 -11.59 5.86 10.76
C GLY A 93 -12.24 6.05 12.13
N ILE A 94 -11.53 5.75 13.22
CA ILE A 94 -11.96 6.12 14.57
C ILE A 94 -11.50 7.56 14.81
N LYS A 95 -12.25 8.54 14.29
CA LYS A 95 -12.23 9.86 14.91
C LYS A 95 -12.73 9.64 16.33
N ARG A 96 -11.83 9.66 17.33
CA ARG A 96 -12.24 9.86 18.72
C ARG A 96 -13.15 11.08 18.72
N VAL A 97 -14.43 10.86 19.00
CA VAL A 97 -15.35 11.95 19.30
C VAL A 97 -14.87 12.50 20.63
N TYR A 98 -14.03 13.53 20.60
CA TYR A 98 -13.83 14.37 21.77
C TYR A 98 -15.15 15.09 22.00
N LYS A 99 -16.02 14.52 22.84
CA LYS A 99 -17.03 15.32 23.54
C LYS A 99 -16.22 16.26 24.43
N LEU A 100 -16.09 17.51 23.98
CA LEU A 100 -15.83 18.62 24.89
C LEU A 100 -17.09 18.73 25.75
N ASP A 101 -16.94 18.42 27.04
CA ASP A 101 -17.91 18.76 28.08
C ASP A 101 -17.78 20.25 28.42
#